data_AF-A0A942NW79-F1
#
_entry.id   AF-A0A942NW79-F1
#
_cell.length_a   1.000
_cell.length_b   1.000
_cell.length_c   1.000
_cell.angle_alpha   90.00
_cell.angle_beta   90.00
_cell.angle_gamma   90.00
#
_symmetry.space_group_name_H-M   'P 1'
#
loop_
_entity.id
_entity.type
_entity.pdbx_description
1 polymer ?
#
loop_
_entity_poly.entity_id
_entity_poly.type
_entity_poly.pdbx_seq_one_letter_code
_entity_poly.pdbx_strand_id
1 'polypeptide(L)'
;MTNKARFFQLLGLASMANPLIADAHPWHNPSEAIGFVGGMVHPLTGSDHIITLLVVGFWLARGSGWAIAALPLLFVALMIIGGGLTLIPIEIAHAENIMILSATLLGLMLLSKYKVSPLIAALVVGNLALFHGYVHAYDIWLDSDAVAYTAGFALSTLIVIAVGVSISKAFERLALQNDSPFNSR
;
A
#
# COMPACT_ATOMS: atom_id res chain seq x y z
N MET A 1 -21.08 7.49 0.51
CA MET A 1 -19.75 7.95 0.05
C MET A 1 -19.96 9.03 -0.99
N THR A 2 -19.36 10.20 -0.81
CA THR A 2 -19.49 11.34 -1.71
C THR A 2 -18.80 11.07 -3.06
N ASN A 3 -19.25 11.73 -4.13
CA ASN A 3 -18.69 11.57 -5.49
C ASN A 3 -17.17 11.85 -5.55
N LYS A 4 -16.64 12.69 -4.65
CA LYS A 4 -15.20 13.03 -4.58
C LYS A 4 -14.34 11.88 -4.05
N ALA A 5 -14.79 11.18 -3.00
CA ALA A 5 -14.06 10.02 -2.47
C ALA A 5 -14.04 8.87 -3.49
N ARG A 6 -15.14 8.66 -4.21
CA ARG A 6 -15.20 7.68 -5.30
C ARG A 6 -14.27 8.02 -6.47
N PHE A 7 -14.09 9.30 -6.79
CA PHE A 7 -13.17 9.74 -7.84
C PHE A 7 -11.72 9.35 -7.55
N PHE A 8 -11.21 9.61 -6.34
CA PHE A 8 -9.83 9.23 -5.96
C PHE A 8 -9.64 7.70 -5.89
N GLN A 9 -10.68 6.96 -5.49
CA GLN A 9 -10.66 5.50 -5.51
C GLN A 9 -10.60 4.94 -6.93
N LEU A 10 -11.39 5.52 -7.85
CA LEU A 10 -11.38 5.17 -9.27
C LEU A 10 -10.04 5.52 -9.92
N LEU A 11 -9.45 6.67 -9.56
CA LEU A 11 -8.13 7.08 -10.04
C LEU A 11 -7.04 6.12 -9.55
N GLY A 12 -7.09 5.72 -8.27
CA GLY A 12 -6.17 4.71 -7.72
C GLY A 12 -6.28 3.37 -8.45
N LEU A 13 -7.49 2.86 -8.64
CA LEU A 13 -7.74 1.63 -9.40
C LEU A 13 -7.25 1.67 -10.84
N ALA A 14 -7.55 2.77 -11.56
CA ALA A 14 -7.13 2.93 -12.94
C ALA A 14 -5.60 2.96 -13.07
N SER A 15 -4.91 3.46 -12.04
CA SER A 15 -3.44 3.52 -12.00
C SER A 15 -2.82 2.15 -11.69
N MET A 16 -3.48 1.32 -10.88
CA MET A 16 -3.02 -0.04 -10.54
C MET A 16 -3.24 -1.06 -11.66
N ALA A 17 -4.11 -0.76 -12.63
CA ALA A 17 -4.40 -1.63 -13.78
C ALA A 17 -3.41 -1.44 -14.95
N ASN A 18 -2.44 -0.54 -14.81
CA ASN A 18 -1.46 -0.26 -15.85
C ASN A 18 -0.17 -1.06 -15.58
N PRO A 19 0.17 -2.08 -16.38
CA PRO A 19 1.41 -2.85 -16.22
C PRO A 19 2.68 -2.03 -16.52
N LEU A 20 2.53 -0.76 -16.92
CA LEU A 20 3.63 0.15 -17.23
C LEU A 20 4.37 0.71 -15.99
N ILE A 21 4.06 0.27 -14.77
CA ILE A 21 4.79 0.65 -13.54
C ILE A 21 5.52 -0.56 -12.93
N ALA A 22 5.85 -1.57 -13.73
CA ALA A 22 7.05 -2.36 -13.49
C ALA A 22 8.27 -1.55 -13.99
N ASP A 23 8.43 -0.32 -13.53
CA ASP A 23 9.67 0.46 -13.68
C ASP A 23 10.45 0.38 -12.37
N ALA A 24 10.56 -0.83 -11.83
CA ALA A 24 11.47 -1.15 -10.71
C ALA A 24 12.94 -1.28 -11.19
N HIS A 25 13.27 -0.68 -12.33
CA HIS A 25 14.66 -0.38 -12.68
C HIS A 25 14.88 1.13 -12.82
N PRO A 26 14.83 1.90 -11.71
CA PRO A 26 15.53 3.17 -11.67
C PRO A 26 17.02 2.86 -11.78
N TRP A 27 17.57 3.20 -12.94
CA TRP A 27 18.87 3.86 -13.08
C TRP A 27 19.65 3.97 -11.76
N HIS A 28 20.50 2.98 -11.50
CA HIS A 28 21.38 2.97 -10.34
C HIS A 28 22.34 4.16 -10.47
N ASN A 29 22.01 5.28 -9.83
CA ASN A 29 23.03 6.26 -9.50
C ASN A 29 23.62 5.80 -8.15
N PRO A 30 24.92 5.50 -8.05
CA PRO A 30 25.56 5.03 -6.80
C PRO A 30 25.46 6.02 -5.63
N SER A 31 24.85 7.19 -5.85
CA SER A 31 24.56 8.25 -4.88
C SER A 31 23.13 8.25 -4.35
N GLU A 32 22.25 7.34 -4.80
CA GLU A 32 20.93 7.14 -4.18
C GLU A 32 21.13 6.56 -2.78
N ALA A 33 20.40 7.13 -1.82
CA ALA A 33 20.72 7.04 -0.41
C ALA A 33 20.85 5.58 0.06
N ILE A 34 21.96 5.27 0.73
CA ILE A 34 22.27 3.95 1.30
C ILE A 34 21.68 3.87 2.72
N GLY A 35 21.31 2.67 3.16
CA GLY A 35 20.84 2.42 4.53
C GLY A 35 19.50 3.10 4.83
N PHE A 36 19.32 3.59 6.06
CA PHE A 36 18.01 4.04 6.57
C PHE A 36 17.31 5.11 5.71
N VAL A 37 18.06 6.11 5.23
CA VAL A 37 17.48 7.19 4.42
C VAL A 37 17.06 6.67 3.04
N GLY A 38 17.83 5.75 2.47
CA GLY A 38 17.46 5.01 1.24
C GLY A 38 16.12 4.34 1.37
N GLY A 39 16.02 3.50 2.39
CA GLY A 39 14.77 2.81 2.71
C GLY A 39 13.60 3.76 2.92
N MET A 40 13.80 4.89 3.60
CA MET A 40 12.73 5.88 3.78
C MET A 40 12.25 6.51 2.47
N VAL A 41 13.18 6.83 1.57
CA VAL A 41 12.89 7.52 0.31
C VAL A 41 12.25 6.59 -0.71
N HIS A 42 12.61 5.30 -0.72
CA HIS A 42 12.18 4.35 -1.74
C HIS A 42 10.65 4.25 -1.92
N PRO A 43 9.81 4.07 -0.87
CA PRO A 43 8.36 4.08 -1.04
C PRO A 43 7.78 5.42 -1.53
N LEU A 44 8.55 6.50 -1.47
CA LEU A 44 8.14 7.85 -1.83
C LEU A 44 8.56 8.22 -3.26
N THR A 45 9.44 7.44 -3.89
CA THR A 45 9.85 7.63 -5.30
C THR A 45 9.06 6.73 -6.24
N GLY A 46 8.63 5.55 -5.78
CA GLY A 46 7.76 4.65 -6.54
C GLY A 46 6.30 5.07 -6.54
N SER A 47 5.74 5.41 -7.70
CA SER A 47 4.30 5.71 -7.81
C SER A 47 3.42 4.50 -7.49
N ASP A 48 3.92 3.31 -7.79
CA ASP A 48 3.32 2.03 -7.42
C ASP A 48 3.18 1.87 -5.90
N HIS A 49 4.23 2.21 -5.14
CA HIS A 49 4.24 2.19 -3.68
C HIS A 49 3.26 3.21 -3.12
N ILE A 50 3.36 4.47 -3.52
CA ILE A 50 2.46 5.53 -3.02
C ILE A 50 0.99 5.15 -3.24
N ILE A 51 0.64 4.74 -4.46
CA ILE A 51 -0.75 4.42 -4.80
C ILE A 51 -1.22 3.20 -4.00
N THR A 52 -0.42 2.14 -3.94
CA THR A 52 -0.74 0.91 -3.19
C THR A 52 -0.96 1.21 -1.71
N LEU A 53 -0.04 1.93 -1.08
CA LEU A 53 -0.08 2.23 0.35
C LEU A 53 -1.22 3.20 0.71
N LEU A 54 -1.53 4.16 -0.16
CA LEU A 54 -2.70 5.02 0.00
C LEU A 54 -4.00 4.22 -0.11
N VAL A 55 -4.12 3.32 -1.10
CA VAL A 55 -5.30 2.46 -1.28
C VAL A 55 -5.48 1.53 -0.07
N VAL A 56 -4.40 0.95 0.46
CA VAL A 56 -4.42 0.20 1.72
C VAL A 56 -4.90 1.08 2.87
N GLY A 57 -4.37 2.30 3.00
CA GLY A 57 -4.82 3.26 4.02
C GLY A 57 -6.31 3.62 3.90
N PHE A 58 -6.81 3.85 2.69
CA PHE A 58 -8.24 4.11 2.44
C PHE A 58 -9.11 2.90 2.80
N TRP A 59 -8.63 1.69 2.54
CA TRP A 59 -9.32 0.48 2.92
C TRP A 59 -9.35 0.30 4.44
N LEU A 60 -8.22 0.49 5.12
CA LEU A 60 -8.10 0.40 6.58
C LEU A 60 -8.96 1.41 7.33
N ALA A 61 -9.20 2.58 6.73
CA ALA A 61 -10.10 3.59 7.30
C ALA A 61 -11.54 3.10 7.49
N ARG A 62 -11.95 2.02 6.79
CA ARG A 62 -13.28 1.38 6.96
C ARG A 62 -13.37 0.50 8.21
N GLY A 63 -12.24 0.13 8.79
CA GLY A 63 -12.19 -0.62 10.04
C GLY A 63 -12.52 0.25 11.25
N SER A 64 -12.60 -0.36 12.43
CA SER A 64 -12.85 0.33 13.69
C SER A 64 -11.98 -0.22 14.80
N GLY A 65 -11.71 0.60 15.82
CA GLY A 65 -10.99 0.18 17.02
C GLY A 65 -9.54 -0.23 16.75
N TRP A 66 -9.09 -1.31 17.40
CA TRP A 66 -7.69 -1.76 17.39
C TRP A 66 -7.19 -2.18 16.00
N ALA A 67 -8.07 -2.62 15.10
CA ALA A 67 -7.72 -3.08 13.76
C ALA A 67 -7.03 -1.98 12.93
N ILE A 68 -7.42 -0.71 13.11
CA ILE A 68 -6.81 0.42 12.39
C ILE A 68 -5.32 0.57 12.74
N ALA A 69 -4.94 0.21 13.96
CA ALA A 69 -3.55 0.30 14.44
C ALA A 69 -2.75 -0.99 14.15
N ALA A 70 -3.36 -2.16 14.29
CA ALA A 70 -2.66 -3.44 14.13
C ALA A 70 -2.42 -3.84 12.67
N LEU A 71 -3.36 -3.53 11.76
CA LEU A 71 -3.26 -3.97 10.37
C LEU A 71 -2.11 -3.32 9.58
N PRO A 72 -1.75 -2.03 9.77
CA PRO A 72 -0.53 -1.47 9.18
C PRO A 72 0.73 -2.24 9.59
N LEU A 73 0.84 -2.64 10.86
CA LEU A 73 1.97 -3.42 11.36
C LEU A 73 2.01 -4.81 10.72
N LEU A 74 0.85 -5.47 10.59
CA LEU A 74 0.76 -6.76 9.92
C LEU A 74 1.11 -6.65 8.42
N PHE A 75 0.69 -5.58 7.76
CA PHE A 75 1.03 -5.31 6.37
C PHE A 75 2.56 -5.20 6.20
N VAL A 76 3.22 -4.38 7.02
CA VAL A 76 4.69 -4.25 7.01
C VAL A 76 5.38 -5.57 7.34
N ALA A 77 4.88 -6.34 8.33
CA ALA A 77 5.45 -7.64 8.67
C ALA A 77 5.40 -8.60 7.47
N LEU A 78 4.28 -8.65 6.75
CA LEU A 78 4.15 -9.48 5.54
C LEU A 78 5.03 -8.99 4.39
N MET A 79 5.22 -7.67 4.22
CA MET A 79 6.18 -7.15 3.25
C MET A 79 7.61 -7.59 3.57
N ILE A 80 8.02 -7.50 4.84
CA ILE A 80 9.35 -7.94 5.29
C ILE A 80 9.51 -9.45 5.07
N ILE A 81 8.48 -10.25 5.40
CA ILE A 81 8.49 -11.70 5.15
C ILE A 81 8.64 -11.97 3.64
N GLY A 82 7.86 -11.28 2.81
CA GLY A 82 7.91 -11.38 1.35
C GLY A 82 9.30 -11.06 0.81
N GLY A 83 9.90 -9.96 1.27
CA GLY A 83 11.26 -9.59 0.90
C GLY A 83 12.30 -10.59 1.37
N GLY A 84 12.13 -11.17 2.57
CA GLY A 84 12.99 -12.23 3.09
C GLY A 84 12.95 -13.51 2.26
N LEU A 85 11.86 -13.80 1.55
CA LEU A 85 11.77 -14.99 0.68
C LEU A 85 12.75 -14.93 -0.50
N THR A 86 13.25 -13.76 -0.89
CA THR A 86 14.27 -13.65 -1.96
C THR A 86 15.68 -13.96 -1.46
N LEU A 87 15.89 -14.13 -0.15
CA LEU A 87 17.17 -14.56 0.43
C LEU A 87 17.42 -16.07 0.34
N ILE A 88 16.37 -16.82 0.01
CA ILE A 88 16.42 -18.28 -0.17
C ILE A 88 16.13 -18.60 -1.63
N PRO A 89 16.59 -19.75 -2.16
CA PRO A 89 16.43 -20.11 -3.57
C PRO A 89 15.00 -20.58 -3.88
N ILE A 90 14.02 -19.73 -3.59
CA ILE A 90 12.61 -19.94 -3.89
C ILE A 90 12.19 -18.93 -4.96
N GLU A 91 11.86 -19.44 -6.14
CA GLU A 91 11.20 -18.69 -7.19
C GLU A 91 9.70 -18.89 -7.09
N ILE A 92 8.96 -17.79 -6.89
CA ILE A 92 7.50 -17.84 -6.88
C ILE A 92 7.00 -17.43 -8.26
N ALA A 93 6.55 -18.43 -9.02
CA ALA A 93 5.95 -18.21 -10.33
C ALA A 93 4.79 -17.20 -10.23
N HIS A 94 4.79 -16.24 -11.15
CA HIS A 94 3.74 -15.23 -11.29
C HIS A 94 3.56 -14.29 -10.07
N ALA A 95 4.58 -14.11 -9.22
CA ALA A 95 4.51 -13.20 -8.06
C ALA A 95 4.00 -11.79 -8.41
N GLU A 96 4.50 -11.21 -9.51
CA GLU A 96 4.05 -9.91 -10.02
C GLU A 96 2.55 -9.92 -10.39
N ASN A 97 2.08 -10.95 -11.10
CA ASN A 97 0.67 -11.08 -11.46
C ASN A 97 -0.22 -11.22 -10.22
N ILE A 98 0.24 -11.93 -9.19
CA ILE A 98 -0.51 -12.09 -7.93
C ILE A 98 -0.58 -10.75 -7.19
N MET A 99 0.51 -9.98 -7.17
CA MET A 99 0.55 -8.63 -6.61
C MET A 99 -0.45 -7.70 -7.33
N ILE A 100 -0.38 -7.63 -8.66
CA ILE A 100 -1.28 -6.80 -9.50
C ILE A 100 -2.75 -7.21 -9.32
N LEU A 101 -3.04 -8.50 -9.30
CA LEU A 101 -4.39 -9.01 -9.05
C LEU A 101 -4.89 -8.61 -7.66
N SER A 102 -4.05 -8.74 -6.63
CA SER A 102 -4.40 -8.39 -5.25
C SER A 102 -4.65 -6.89 -5.09
N ALA A 103 -3.81 -6.05 -5.70
CA ALA A 103 -4.00 -4.61 -5.80
C ALA A 103 -5.33 -4.25 -6.47
N THR A 104 -5.62 -4.88 -7.61
CA THR A 104 -6.87 -4.69 -8.37
C THR A 104 -8.09 -5.08 -7.53
N LEU A 105 -8.05 -6.25 -6.87
CA LEU A 105 -9.12 -6.72 -6.00
C LEU A 105 -9.34 -5.79 -4.81
N LEU A 106 -8.27 -5.30 -4.17
CA LEU A 106 -8.36 -4.35 -3.07
C LEU A 106 -9.06 -3.05 -3.52
N GLY A 107 -8.68 -2.55 -4.69
CA GLY A 107 -9.36 -1.43 -5.31
C GLY A 107 -10.85 -1.69 -5.55
N LEU A 108 -11.20 -2.84 -6.13
CA LEU A 108 -12.60 -3.20 -6.37
C LEU A 108 -13.40 -3.30 -5.07
N MET A 109 -12.80 -3.86 -4.01
CA MET A 109 -13.39 -3.90 -2.67
C MET A 109 -13.63 -2.47 -2.13
N LEU A 110 -12.71 -1.54 -2.41
CA LEU A 110 -12.84 -0.14 -2.04
C LEU A 110 -13.96 0.58 -2.82
N LEU A 111 -14.25 0.23 -4.07
CA LEU A 111 -15.38 0.81 -4.81
C LEU A 111 -16.73 0.14 -4.51
N SER A 112 -16.68 -1.12 -4.08
CA SER A 112 -17.85 -1.94 -3.82
C SER A 112 -18.72 -1.35 -2.71
N LYS A 113 -20.04 -1.42 -2.91
CA LYS A 113 -21.04 -1.16 -1.86
C LYS A 113 -21.30 -2.39 -0.99
N TYR A 114 -20.80 -3.55 -1.39
CA TYR A 114 -21.05 -4.82 -0.71
C TYR A 114 -20.08 -5.01 0.45
N LYS A 115 -20.58 -5.61 1.53
CA LYS A 115 -19.74 -6.06 2.64
C LYS A 115 -18.90 -7.24 2.17
N VAL A 116 -17.58 -7.08 2.20
CA VAL A 116 -16.63 -8.16 1.88
C VAL A 116 -16.34 -8.95 3.15
N SER A 117 -16.29 -10.27 3.05
CA SER A 117 -15.92 -11.14 4.17
C SER A 117 -14.54 -10.75 4.72
N PRO A 118 -14.35 -10.72 6.05
CA PRO A 118 -13.04 -10.47 6.65
C PRO A 118 -11.94 -11.40 6.15
N LEU A 119 -12.29 -12.67 5.88
CA LEU A 119 -11.34 -13.65 5.35
C LEU A 119 -10.84 -13.27 3.95
N ILE A 120 -11.76 -12.90 3.05
CA ILE A 120 -11.40 -12.49 1.68
C ILE A 120 -10.53 -11.24 1.74
N ALA A 121 -10.88 -10.28 2.58
CA ALA A 121 -10.09 -9.08 2.75
C ALA A 121 -8.68 -9.36 3.27
N ALA A 122 -8.54 -10.23 4.28
CA ALA A 122 -7.26 -10.64 4.81
C ALA A 122 -6.38 -11.32 3.75
N LEU A 123 -6.96 -12.20 2.93
CA LEU A 123 -6.24 -12.86 1.83
C LEU A 123 -5.77 -11.86 0.77
N VAL A 124 -6.64 -10.93 0.34
CA VAL A 124 -6.29 -9.92 -0.66
C VAL A 124 -5.20 -8.97 -0.16
N VAL A 125 -5.37 -8.40 1.03
CA VAL A 125 -4.40 -7.46 1.61
C VAL A 125 -3.10 -8.16 1.98
N GLY A 126 -3.19 -9.40 2.50
CA GLY A 126 -2.02 -10.18 2.88
C GLY A 126 -1.18 -10.61 1.69
N ASN A 127 -1.81 -11.07 0.60
CA ASN A 127 -1.12 -11.38 -0.65
C ASN A 127 -0.50 -10.12 -1.25
N LEU A 128 -1.24 -9.01 -1.29
CA LEU A 128 -0.70 -7.73 -1.74
C LEU A 128 0.58 -7.37 -0.98
N ALA A 129 0.56 -7.41 0.36
CA ALA A 129 1.73 -7.11 1.19
C ALA A 129 2.91 -8.06 0.90
N LEU A 130 2.66 -9.37 0.93
CA LEU A 130 3.68 -10.39 0.76
C LEU A 130 4.35 -10.30 -0.62
N PHE A 131 3.56 -10.23 -1.69
CA PHE A 131 4.08 -10.21 -3.05
C PHE A 131 4.67 -8.86 -3.44
N HIS A 132 4.15 -7.76 -2.90
CA HIS A 132 4.80 -6.44 -3.04
C HIS A 132 6.19 -6.46 -2.39
N GLY A 133 6.29 -7.00 -1.18
CA GLY A 133 7.59 -7.21 -0.52
C GLY A 133 8.55 -8.08 -1.33
N TYR A 134 8.06 -9.20 -1.88
CA TYR A 134 8.87 -10.14 -2.69
C TYR A 134 9.38 -9.52 -4.00
N VAL A 135 8.49 -8.86 -4.76
CA VAL A 135 8.81 -8.29 -6.08
C VAL A 135 9.80 -7.14 -5.96
N HIS A 136 9.69 -6.31 -4.91
CA HIS A 136 10.53 -5.12 -4.72
C HIS A 136 11.71 -5.35 -3.76
N ALA A 137 11.95 -6.59 -3.31
CA ALA A 137 13.00 -6.90 -2.35
C ALA A 137 14.42 -6.74 -2.92
N TYR A 138 14.56 -6.85 -4.25
CA TYR A 138 15.86 -6.97 -4.91
C TYR A 138 16.76 -5.77 -4.58
N ASP A 139 16.21 -4.56 -4.61
CA ASP A 139 16.94 -3.32 -4.31
C ASP A 139 17.41 -3.25 -2.85
N ILE A 140 16.70 -3.90 -1.92
CA ILE A 140 17.02 -3.90 -0.49
C ILE A 140 18.30 -4.71 -0.22
N TRP A 141 18.47 -5.83 -0.90
CA TRP A 141 19.60 -6.75 -0.66
C TRP A 141 20.89 -6.33 -1.33
N LEU A 142 20.82 -5.39 -2.28
CA LEU A 142 21.99 -4.77 -2.89
C LEU A 142 22.60 -3.66 -2.01
N ASP A 143 21.87 -3.19 -1.00
CA ASP A 143 22.35 -2.18 -0.05
C ASP A 143 23.34 -2.77 0.96
N SER A 144 24.39 -2.01 1.29
CA SER A 144 25.41 -2.41 2.27
C SER A 144 24.91 -2.55 3.71
N ASP A 145 23.76 -1.95 4.05
CA ASP A 145 23.07 -2.05 5.34
C ASP A 145 21.56 -2.30 5.11
N ALA A 146 21.25 -3.50 4.62
CA ALA A 146 19.88 -3.95 4.36
C ALA A 146 18.94 -3.85 5.59
N VAL A 147 19.47 -3.94 6.82
CA VAL A 147 18.67 -3.82 8.05
C VAL A 147 18.23 -2.37 8.25
N ALA A 148 19.16 -1.41 8.17
CA ALA A 148 18.82 0.00 8.26
C ALA A 148 17.87 0.41 7.14
N TYR A 149 18.12 -0.05 5.91
CA TYR A 149 17.24 0.17 4.76
C TYR A 149 15.82 -0.35 5.02
N THR A 150 15.69 -1.61 5.44
CA THR A 150 14.38 -2.21 5.76
C THR A 150 13.64 -1.44 6.85
N ALA A 151 14.35 -0.95 7.87
CA ALA A 151 13.75 -0.14 8.93
C ALA A 151 13.21 1.21 8.41
N GLY A 152 13.97 1.88 7.53
CA GLY A 152 13.52 3.12 6.88
C GLY A 152 12.31 2.88 5.98
N PHE A 153 12.34 1.81 5.19
CA PHE A 153 11.25 1.39 4.32
C PHE A 153 9.97 1.10 5.11
N ALA A 154 10.09 0.34 6.20
CA ALA A 154 8.98 0.03 7.10
C ALA A 154 8.36 1.29 7.69
N LEU A 155 9.19 2.25 8.14
CA LEU A 155 8.70 3.51 8.70
C LEU A 155 7.95 4.35 7.66
N SER A 156 8.54 4.53 6.47
CA SER A 156 7.91 5.28 5.37
C SER A 156 6.58 4.64 4.95
N THR A 157 6.56 3.31 4.86
CA THR A 157 5.36 2.53 4.57
C THR A 157 4.23 2.80 5.58
N LEU A 158 4.53 2.76 6.88
CA LEU A 158 3.55 3.07 7.93
C LEU A 158 3.04 4.51 7.83
N ILE A 159 3.91 5.47 7.52
CA ILE A 159 3.55 6.88 7.35
C ILE A 159 2.56 7.04 6.19
N VAL A 160 2.84 6.47 5.02
CA VAL A 160 1.95 6.61 3.85
C VAL A 160 0.60 5.94 4.10
N ILE A 161 0.57 4.77 4.73
CA ILE A 161 -0.69 4.12 5.13
C ILE A 161 -1.49 5.02 6.10
N ALA A 162 -0.82 5.59 7.10
CA ALA A 162 -1.46 6.48 8.07
C ALA A 162 -1.99 7.77 7.41
N VAL A 163 -1.28 8.31 6.41
CA VAL A 163 -1.75 9.42 5.58
C VAL A 163 -3.02 9.03 4.83
N GLY A 164 -3.05 7.86 4.19
CA GLY A 164 -4.24 7.34 3.53
C GLY A 164 -5.44 7.23 4.48
N VAL A 165 -5.24 6.65 5.66
CA VAL A 165 -6.29 6.57 6.70
C VAL A 165 -6.81 7.95 7.09
N SER A 166 -5.89 8.91 7.32
CA SER A 166 -6.21 10.28 7.73
C SER A 166 -7.01 11.02 6.66
N ILE A 167 -6.60 10.92 5.40
CA ILE A 167 -7.31 11.49 4.26
C ILE A 167 -8.73 10.93 4.18
N SER A 168 -8.90 9.61 4.25
CA SER A 168 -10.22 8.98 4.17
C SER A 168 -11.16 9.45 5.28
N LYS A 169 -10.67 9.51 6.53
CA LYS A 169 -11.46 10.02 7.67
C LYS A 169 -11.79 11.50 7.56
N ALA A 170 -10.88 12.32 7.02
CA ALA A 170 -11.15 13.73 6.81
C ALA A 170 -12.29 13.95 5.79
N PHE A 171 -12.28 13.21 4.68
CA PHE A 171 -13.35 13.27 3.69
C PHE A 171 -14.70 12.80 4.23
N GLU A 172 -14.72 11.76 5.07
CA GLU A 172 -15.94 11.30 5.73
C GLU A 172 -16.52 12.38 6.66
N ARG A 173 -15.69 13.02 7.48
CA ARG A 173 -16.11 14.12 8.36
C ARG A 173 -16.67 15.30 7.58
N LEU A 174 -16.01 15.71 6.50
CA LEU A 174 -16.46 16.82 5.65
C LEU A 174 -17.79 16.50 4.94
N ALA A 175 -17.99 15.24 4.52
CA ALA A 175 -19.25 14.80 3.94
C ALA A 175 -20.40 14.91 4.96
N LEU A 176 -20.19 14.45 6.20
CA LEU A 176 -21.19 14.51 7.25
C LEU A 176 -21.55 15.96 7.65
N GLN A 177 -20.59 16.90 7.57
CA GLN A 177 -20.86 18.31 7.82
C GLN A 177 -21.74 18.97 6.74
N ASN A 178 -21.54 18.58 5.48
CA ASN A 178 -22.35 19.09 4.36
C ASN A 178 -23.77 18.51 4.35
N ASP A 179 -23.95 17.27 4.84
CA ASP A 179 -25.26 16.62 4.93
C ASP A 179 -26.04 17.00 6.21
N SER A 180 -25.52 17.95 7.01
CA SER A 180 -26.20 18.38 8.25
C SER A 180 -27.44 19.24 7.93
N PRO A 181 -28.56 19.08 8.66
CA PRO A 181 -29.82 19.78 8.39
C PRO A 181 -29.74 21.31 8.54
N PHE A 182 -28.64 21.83 9.06
CA PHE A 182 -28.38 23.27 9.20
C PHE A 182 -27.61 23.86 8.01
N ASN A 183 -27.06 23.02 7.13
CA ASN A 183 -26.17 23.41 6.04
C ASN A 183 -26.81 23.24 4.64
N SER A 184 -28.02 22.67 4.55
CA SER A 184 -28.83 22.65 3.33
C SER A 184 -29.60 23.97 3.19
N ARG A 185 -28.96 24.96 2.55
CA ARG A 185 -29.62 26.19 2.07
C ARG A 185 -29.50 26.27 0.55
#